data_AF-A0A349PYA7-F1
#
_entry.id   AF-A0A349PYA7-F1
#
_cell.length_a   1.000
_cell.length_b   1.000
_cell.length_c   1.000
_cell.angle_alpha   90.00
_cell.angle_beta   90.00
_cell.angle_gamma   90.00
#
_symmetry.space_group_name_H-M   'P 1'
#
loop_
_entity.id
_entity.type
_entity.pdbx_description
1 polymer ?
#
loop_
_entity_poly.entity_id
_entity_poly.type
_entity_poly.pdbx_seq_one_letter_code
_entity_poly.pdbx_strand_id
1 'polypeptide(L)'
;DNTVFSYIPNTAETSFYGMIEAAQDFLNQRKNKYILDNRKTLTKEKLEEILSVKIRTEKVAIKDAKLRTFITEDSSRDDLVAHVYDVTYGIIKPKDNLVIIDDSIVRGTTLKKSILKMMDRLNPKCIVIVSSAPQIRYPDCYGIDMANLGGLIAFQAALELLKEKNLYHIVDEVYAKCKLQEDLKDKEVVNFVTEIYAPFHQQEISDKIAQLLSLPEIKAQVKIIFQTVKDLHIACPKNLGDWYFTGDYPTPGGNRVVNKAFMNFYEGKNARAY
;
A
#
# COMPACT_ATOMS: atom_id res chain seq x y z
N ASP A 1 -8.27 -22.10 1.42
CA ASP A 1 -7.85 -23.23 0.57
C ASP A 1 -7.23 -22.79 -0.75
N ASN A 2 -7.87 -21.90 -1.52
CA ASN A 2 -7.32 -21.34 -2.77
C ASN A 2 -6.63 -19.97 -2.55
N THR A 3 -5.80 -19.85 -1.51
CA THR A 3 -5.05 -18.62 -1.24
C THR A 3 -3.60 -18.98 -1.02
N VAL A 4 -2.70 -18.28 -1.70
CA VAL A 4 -1.25 -18.41 -1.52
C VAL A 4 -0.71 -17.10 -1.00
N PHE A 5 0.07 -17.16 0.08
CA PHE A 5 0.73 -16.01 0.67
C PHE A 5 2.18 -15.94 0.23
N SER A 6 2.63 -14.75 -0.13
CA SER A 6 4.02 -14.43 -0.46
C SER A 6 4.34 -13.03 0.06
N TYR A 7 5.59 -12.62 -0.09
CA TYR A 7 6.04 -11.27 0.15
C TYR A 7 6.91 -10.79 -1.01
N ILE A 8 7.05 -9.46 -1.13
CA ILE A 8 8.10 -8.88 -1.95
C ILE A 8 9.41 -9.04 -1.17
N PRO A 9 10.47 -9.65 -1.73
CA PRO A 9 11.75 -9.88 -1.06
C PRO A 9 12.54 -8.57 -0.90
N ASN A 10 11.99 -7.67 -0.10
CA ASN A 10 12.54 -6.42 0.41
C ASN A 10 12.41 -6.44 1.95
N THR A 11 12.22 -5.29 2.56
CA THR A 11 11.98 -5.10 4.00
C THR A 11 10.67 -5.70 4.52
N ALA A 12 9.81 -6.28 3.69
CA ALA A 12 8.52 -6.86 4.08
C ALA A 12 8.57 -8.24 4.75
N GLU A 13 9.75 -8.88 4.82
CA GLU A 13 9.90 -10.25 5.36
C GLU A 13 9.45 -10.39 6.82
N THR A 14 9.81 -9.45 7.69
CA THR A 14 9.38 -9.48 9.10
C THR A 14 7.87 -9.37 9.23
N SER A 15 7.26 -8.45 8.48
CA SER A 15 5.80 -8.28 8.44
C SER A 15 5.10 -9.52 7.88
N PHE A 16 5.71 -10.19 6.90
CA PHE A 16 5.22 -11.44 6.34
C PHE A 16 5.14 -12.53 7.39
N TYR A 17 6.21 -12.77 8.15
CA TYR A 17 6.21 -13.82 9.18
C TYR A 17 5.15 -13.59 10.26
N GLY A 18 4.98 -12.34 10.72
CA GLY A 18 3.92 -11.99 11.67
C GLY A 18 2.51 -12.24 11.10
N MET A 19 2.28 -11.92 9.82
CA MET A 19 1.01 -12.21 9.15
C MET A 19 0.75 -13.71 9.02
N ILE A 20 1.79 -14.50 8.70
CA ILE A 20 1.65 -15.97 8.59
C ILE A 20 1.36 -16.61 9.94
N GLU A 21 2.01 -16.17 11.01
CA GLU A 21 1.73 -16.63 12.37
C GLU A 21 0.27 -16.37 12.74
N ALA A 22 -0.22 -15.14 12.54
CA ALA A 22 -1.62 -14.79 12.80
C ALA A 22 -2.60 -15.59 11.92
N ALA A 23 -2.26 -15.84 10.65
CA ALA A 23 -3.07 -16.66 9.76
C ALA A 23 -3.12 -18.13 10.22
N GLN A 24 -2.01 -18.66 10.75
CA GLN A 24 -1.93 -20.00 11.30
C GLN A 24 -2.75 -20.14 12.58
N ASP A 25 -2.72 -19.14 13.45
CA ASP A 25 -3.56 -19.09 14.65
C ASP A 25 -5.04 -19.06 14.31
N PHE A 26 -5.43 -18.22 13.35
CA PHE A 26 -6.81 -18.18 12.86
C PHE A 26 -7.25 -19.53 12.28
N LEU A 27 -6.37 -20.18 11.50
CA LEU A 27 -6.64 -21.52 10.97
C LEU A 27 -6.81 -22.54 12.09
N ASN A 28 -5.95 -22.51 13.11
CA ASN A 28 -6.04 -23.41 14.26
C ASN A 28 -7.33 -23.20 15.06
N GLN A 29 -7.74 -21.94 15.29
CA GLN A 29 -9.01 -21.63 15.94
C GLN A 29 -10.19 -22.18 15.15
N ARG A 30 -10.18 -22.03 13.81
CA ARG A 30 -11.22 -22.58 12.93
C ARG A 30 -11.26 -24.12 12.97
N LYS A 31 -10.10 -24.78 12.94
CA LYS A 31 -9.99 -26.24 13.07
C LYS A 31 -10.57 -26.70 14.41
N ASN A 32 -10.15 -26.08 15.50
CA ASN A 32 -10.63 -26.40 16.85
C ASN A 32 -12.13 -26.23 16.98
N LYS A 33 -12.69 -25.12 16.48
CA LYS A 33 -14.14 -24.88 16.48
C LYS A 33 -14.89 -25.99 15.73
N TYR A 34 -14.44 -26.32 14.51
CA TYR A 34 -15.07 -27.38 13.73
C TYR A 34 -15.01 -28.74 14.43
N ILE A 35 -13.86 -29.09 15.03
CA ILE A 35 -13.68 -30.33 15.78
C ILE A 35 -14.64 -30.38 16.98
N LEU A 36 -14.75 -29.29 17.74
CA LEU A 36 -15.62 -29.21 18.91
C LEU A 36 -17.11 -29.32 18.54
N ASP A 37 -17.51 -28.64 17.46
CA ASP A 37 -18.89 -28.62 16.96
C ASP A 37 -19.32 -30.00 16.41
N ASN A 38 -18.37 -30.77 15.86
CA ASN A 38 -18.63 -32.07 15.23
C ASN A 38 -18.11 -33.27 16.04
N ARG A 39 -17.79 -33.08 17.33
CA ARG A 39 -17.10 -34.08 18.16
C ARG A 39 -17.75 -35.47 18.21
N LYS A 40 -19.07 -35.55 18.02
CA LYS A 40 -19.84 -36.81 18.09
C LYS A 40 -19.87 -37.58 16.76
N THR A 41 -19.61 -36.90 15.65
CA THR A 41 -19.67 -37.46 14.28
C THR A 41 -18.30 -37.48 13.60
N LEU A 42 -17.25 -37.10 14.32
CA LEU A 42 -15.90 -37.01 13.80
C LEU A 42 -15.31 -38.41 13.57
N THR A 43 -14.95 -38.71 12.33
CA THR A 43 -14.17 -39.92 12.00
C THR A 43 -12.67 -39.62 11.99
N LYS A 44 -11.84 -40.67 12.06
CA LYS A 44 -10.38 -40.53 11.97
C LYS A 44 -9.97 -39.88 10.65
N GLU A 45 -10.56 -40.31 9.55
CA GLU A 45 -10.28 -39.80 8.20
C GLU A 45 -10.61 -38.31 8.12
N LYS A 46 -11.75 -37.90 8.69
CA LYS A 46 -12.14 -36.49 8.69
C LYS A 46 -11.23 -35.64 9.57
N LEU A 47 -10.79 -36.18 10.71
CA LEU A 47 -9.82 -35.50 11.57
C LEU A 47 -8.47 -35.32 10.85
N GLU A 48 -7.96 -36.35 10.18
CA GLU A 48 -6.72 -36.28 9.38
C GLU A 48 -6.84 -35.24 8.26
N GLU A 49 -7.99 -35.19 7.56
CA GLU A 49 -8.28 -34.17 6.55
C GLU A 49 -8.19 -32.75 7.15
N ILE A 50 -8.84 -32.50 8.30
CA ILE A 50 -8.82 -31.20 8.98
C ILE A 50 -7.40 -30.82 9.38
N LEU A 51 -6.64 -31.75 9.96
CA LEU A 51 -5.28 -31.50 10.43
C LEU A 51 -4.33 -31.21 9.27
N SER A 52 -4.51 -31.86 8.12
CA SER A 52 -3.70 -31.67 6.91
C SER A 52 -3.79 -30.27 6.29
N VAL A 53 -4.88 -29.53 6.54
CA VAL A 53 -5.04 -28.17 6.01
C VAL A 53 -3.96 -27.25 6.58
N LYS A 54 -3.20 -26.59 5.72
CA LYS A 54 -2.15 -25.64 6.12
C LYS A 54 -2.26 -24.34 5.35
N ILE A 55 -1.73 -23.26 5.92
CA ILE A 55 -1.51 -22.03 5.17
C ILE A 55 -0.51 -22.32 4.05
N ARG A 56 -0.86 -21.92 2.83
CA ARG A 56 0.02 -22.06 1.66
C ARG A 56 0.89 -20.82 1.57
N THR A 57 2.19 -20.99 1.74
CA THR A 57 3.19 -19.94 1.65
C THR A 57 4.20 -20.30 0.57
N GLU A 58 4.49 -19.38 -0.32
CA GLU A 58 5.35 -19.64 -1.47
C GLU A 58 6.25 -18.43 -1.70
N LYS A 59 7.51 -18.67 -2.09
CA LYS A 59 8.42 -17.60 -2.49
C LYS A 59 8.17 -17.27 -3.94
N VAL A 60 7.18 -16.40 -4.19
CA VAL A 60 6.72 -16.12 -5.55
C VAL A 60 7.60 -15.10 -6.26
N ALA A 61 8.18 -14.13 -5.55
CA ALA A 61 9.12 -13.17 -6.12
C ALA A 61 10.53 -13.43 -5.59
N ILE A 62 11.53 -13.41 -6.47
CA ILE A 62 12.95 -13.51 -6.11
C ILE A 62 13.64 -12.24 -6.58
N LYS A 63 14.16 -11.42 -5.66
CA LYS A 63 14.95 -10.23 -6.00
C LYS A 63 16.41 -10.58 -6.10
N ASP A 64 17.03 -10.29 -7.25
CA ASP A 64 18.50 -10.30 -7.34
C ASP A 64 19.07 -9.10 -6.58
N ALA A 65 19.70 -9.37 -5.43
CA ALA A 65 20.30 -8.36 -4.57
C ALA A 65 21.53 -7.65 -5.20
N LYS A 66 22.11 -8.21 -6.27
CA LYS A 66 23.32 -7.67 -6.93
C LYS A 66 23.00 -6.70 -8.07
N LEU A 67 21.79 -6.74 -8.62
CA LEU A 67 21.34 -5.82 -9.66
C LEU A 67 20.93 -4.47 -9.05
N ARG A 68 21.89 -3.56 -8.89
CA ARG A 68 21.63 -2.10 -8.81
C ARG A 68 21.67 -1.55 -10.22
N THR A 69 20.60 -0.91 -10.68
CA THR A 69 20.58 -0.24 -11.99
C THR A 69 21.46 1.01 -11.93
N PHE A 70 22.63 0.95 -12.57
CA PHE A 70 23.47 2.13 -12.80
C PHE A 70 22.77 3.09 -13.79
N ILE A 71 23.11 4.37 -13.68
CA ILE A 71 22.51 5.51 -14.40
C ILE A 71 22.32 5.18 -15.89
N THR A 72 21.07 5.11 -16.34
CA THR A 72 20.64 4.84 -17.72
C THR A 72 19.36 5.65 -18.00
N GLU A 73 19.12 5.99 -19.28
CA GLU A 73 17.95 6.77 -19.72
C GLU A 73 16.63 6.17 -19.22
N ASP A 74 15.67 7.02 -18.83
CA ASP A 74 14.43 6.62 -18.13
C ASP A 74 13.61 5.53 -18.85
N SER A 75 13.72 5.41 -20.17
CA SER A 75 13.06 4.38 -20.98
C SER A 75 13.70 2.99 -20.83
N SER A 76 15.00 2.92 -20.53
CA SER A 76 15.77 1.67 -20.41
C SER A 76 15.76 1.09 -18.99
N ARG A 77 15.27 1.89 -18.02
CA ARG A 77 15.24 1.55 -16.60
C ARG A 77 14.07 0.62 -16.23
N ASP A 78 12.95 0.77 -16.93
CA ASP A 78 11.75 -0.05 -16.72
C ASP A 78 12.01 -1.53 -17.08
N ASP A 79 12.78 -1.79 -18.14
CA ASP A 79 13.17 -3.15 -18.57
C ASP A 79 14.15 -3.81 -17.58
N LEU A 80 15.08 -3.05 -17.00
CA LEU A 80 16.03 -3.58 -16.03
C LEU A 80 15.39 -3.99 -14.71
N VAL A 81 14.35 -3.29 -14.24
CA VAL A 81 13.62 -3.66 -13.01
C VAL A 81 12.81 -4.94 -13.20
N ALA A 82 12.33 -5.21 -14.42
CA ALA A 82 11.64 -6.46 -14.75
C ALA A 82 12.57 -7.68 -14.65
N HIS A 83 13.89 -7.52 -14.86
CA HIS A 83 14.89 -8.58 -14.72
C HIS A 83 15.37 -8.80 -13.28
N VAL A 84 15.04 -7.91 -12.35
CA VAL A 84 15.41 -8.05 -10.94
C VAL A 84 14.56 -9.13 -10.25
N TYR A 85 13.39 -9.46 -10.80
CA TYR A 85 12.42 -10.32 -10.15
C TYR A 85 12.02 -11.51 -11.02
N ASP A 86 12.23 -12.72 -10.49
CA ASP A 86 11.80 -13.98 -11.12
C ASP A 86 10.60 -14.59 -10.36
N VAL A 87 9.79 -15.38 -11.08
CA VAL A 87 8.62 -16.09 -10.53
C VAL A 87 8.71 -17.60 -10.67
N THR A 88 8.24 -18.31 -9.64
CA THR A 88 8.20 -19.77 -9.69
C THR A 88 6.90 -20.26 -10.33
N TYR A 89 6.99 -20.84 -11.53
CA TYR A 89 5.85 -21.33 -12.28
C TYR A 89 5.25 -22.62 -11.70
N GLY A 90 3.96 -22.86 -11.95
CA GLY A 90 3.26 -24.10 -11.58
C GLY A 90 2.75 -24.17 -10.15
N ILE A 91 3.15 -23.22 -9.29
CA ILE A 91 2.74 -23.15 -7.88
C ILE A 91 1.36 -22.49 -7.71
N ILE A 92 1.08 -21.46 -8.51
CA ILE A 92 -0.18 -20.72 -8.51
C ILE A 92 -1.11 -21.30 -9.57
N LYS A 93 -2.36 -21.58 -9.19
CA LYS A 93 -3.39 -22.09 -10.08
C LYS A 93 -4.38 -20.98 -10.47
N PRO A 94 -5.10 -21.09 -11.60
CA PRO A 94 -6.06 -20.06 -12.02
C PRO A 94 -7.19 -19.73 -11.05
N LYS A 95 -7.50 -20.64 -10.12
CA LYS A 95 -8.50 -20.43 -9.07
C LYS A 95 -7.93 -19.79 -7.80
N ASP A 96 -6.60 -19.69 -7.68
CA ASP A 96 -5.93 -19.20 -6.49
C ASP A 96 -5.96 -17.67 -6.43
N ASN A 97 -6.04 -17.16 -5.21
CA ASN A 97 -5.82 -15.76 -4.88
C ASN A 97 -4.39 -15.63 -4.35
N LEU A 98 -3.63 -14.72 -4.92
CA LEU A 98 -2.25 -14.47 -4.53
C LEU A 98 -2.20 -13.25 -3.62
N VAL A 99 -1.88 -13.46 -2.35
CA VAL A 99 -1.73 -12.40 -1.34
C VAL A 99 -0.25 -12.10 -1.19
N ILE A 100 0.14 -10.86 -1.42
CA ILE A 100 1.54 -10.44 -1.39
C ILE A 100 1.68 -9.25 -0.45
N ILE A 101 2.53 -9.39 0.55
CA ILE A 101 2.86 -8.27 1.43
C ILE A 101 4.04 -7.46 0.88
N ASP A 102 3.91 -6.15 0.96
CA ASP A 102 4.94 -5.16 0.67
C ASP A 102 5.07 -4.19 1.85
N ASP A 103 6.20 -3.53 1.99
CA ASP A 103 6.45 -2.66 3.15
C ASP A 103 5.53 -1.43 3.13
N SER A 104 5.44 -0.77 1.99
CA SER A 104 4.82 0.54 1.79
C SER A 104 4.50 0.76 0.31
N ILE A 105 3.55 1.67 0.02
CA ILE A 105 3.25 2.10 -1.35
C ILE A 105 3.33 3.62 -1.41
N VAL A 106 4.44 4.14 -1.96
CA VAL A 106 4.69 5.59 -2.09
C VAL A 106 4.15 6.12 -3.42
N ARG A 107 4.87 5.86 -4.52
CA ARG A 107 4.50 6.28 -5.88
C ARG A 107 3.70 5.22 -6.65
N GLY A 108 3.76 3.97 -6.19
CA GLY A 108 3.13 2.81 -6.84
C GLY A 108 3.74 2.38 -8.18
N THR A 109 4.75 3.08 -8.71
CA THR A 109 5.36 2.78 -10.02
C THR A 109 5.96 1.38 -10.09
N THR A 110 6.67 0.93 -9.05
CA THR A 110 7.24 -0.43 -8.97
C THR A 110 6.16 -1.50 -8.98
N LEU A 111 5.05 -1.27 -8.25
CA LEU A 111 3.91 -2.18 -8.27
C LEU A 111 3.27 -2.23 -9.66
N LYS A 112 2.96 -1.07 -10.24
CA LYS A 112 2.30 -0.92 -11.54
C LYS A 112 3.11 -1.51 -12.70
N LYS A 113 4.40 -1.19 -12.77
CA LYS A 113 5.24 -1.54 -13.93
C LYS A 113 5.83 -2.94 -13.84
N SER A 114 6.12 -3.45 -12.64
CA SER A 114 6.91 -4.67 -12.48
C SER A 114 6.16 -5.76 -11.72
N ILE A 115 5.78 -5.50 -10.48
CA ILE A 115 5.25 -6.56 -9.59
C ILE A 115 3.91 -7.07 -10.09
N LEU A 116 2.92 -6.20 -10.34
CA LEU A 116 1.59 -6.66 -10.73
C LEU A 116 1.61 -7.42 -12.06
N LYS A 117 2.37 -6.93 -13.06
CA LYS A 117 2.53 -7.62 -14.35
C LYS A 117 3.12 -9.01 -14.19
N MET A 118 4.15 -9.14 -13.37
CA MET A 118 4.85 -10.39 -13.12
C MET A 118 3.98 -11.40 -12.38
N MET A 119 3.21 -10.93 -11.39
CA MET A 119 2.27 -11.77 -10.66
C MET A 119 1.09 -12.20 -11.54
N ASP A 120 0.63 -11.35 -12.45
CA ASP A 120 -0.42 -11.67 -13.40
C ASP A 120 -0.03 -12.78 -14.39
N ARG A 121 1.28 -12.92 -14.72
CA ARG A 121 1.79 -14.03 -15.55
C ARG A 121 1.57 -15.41 -14.93
N LEU A 122 1.40 -15.48 -13.60
CA LEU A 122 1.03 -16.70 -12.89
C LEU A 122 -0.45 -17.05 -13.03
N ASN A 123 -1.21 -16.18 -13.70
CA ASN A 123 -2.64 -16.29 -13.98
C ASN A 123 -3.51 -16.54 -12.73
N PRO A 124 -3.31 -15.83 -11.59
CA PRO A 124 -4.19 -16.00 -10.44
C PRO A 124 -5.60 -15.45 -10.72
N LYS A 125 -6.59 -15.87 -9.94
CA LYS A 125 -7.93 -15.27 -9.96
C LYS A 125 -7.90 -13.81 -9.51
N CYS A 126 -7.12 -13.55 -8.46
CA CYS A 126 -7.02 -12.24 -7.82
C CYS A 126 -5.63 -12.07 -7.21
N ILE A 127 -5.08 -10.86 -7.33
CA ILE A 127 -3.87 -10.41 -6.67
C ILE A 127 -4.27 -9.43 -5.56
N VAL A 128 -3.89 -9.73 -4.33
CA VAL A 128 -4.13 -8.88 -3.16
C VAL A 128 -2.77 -8.38 -2.67
N ILE A 129 -2.51 -7.09 -2.85
CA ILE A 129 -1.34 -6.44 -2.25
C ILE A 129 -1.70 -5.99 -0.84
N VAL A 130 -0.88 -6.34 0.13
CA VAL A 130 -1.02 -5.92 1.52
C VAL A 130 0.16 -5.01 1.85
N SER A 131 -0.09 -3.74 2.13
CA SER A 131 0.94 -2.84 2.62
C SER A 131 1.01 -2.93 4.14
N SER A 132 2.21 -3.17 4.68
CA SER A 132 2.45 -3.13 6.12
C SER A 132 2.50 -1.71 6.69
N ALA A 133 2.29 -0.68 5.86
CA ALA A 133 2.15 0.70 6.28
C ALA A 133 0.76 1.24 5.90
N PRO A 134 0.28 2.29 6.59
CA PRO A 134 -0.85 3.07 6.11
C PRO A 134 -0.58 3.80 4.79
N GLN A 135 -1.64 4.36 4.21
CA GLN A 135 -1.54 5.16 3.00
C GLN A 135 -0.67 6.39 3.24
N ILE A 136 0.42 6.53 2.50
CA ILE A 136 1.31 7.71 2.57
C ILE A 136 0.63 8.85 1.81
N ARG A 137 0.14 9.85 2.55
CA ARG A 137 -0.75 10.92 2.06
C ARG A 137 -0.09 12.29 2.02
N TYR A 138 0.95 12.52 2.83
CA TYR A 138 1.61 13.81 2.96
C TYR A 138 3.14 13.66 2.92
N PRO A 139 3.88 14.71 2.51
CA PRO A 139 5.34 14.66 2.46
C PRO A 139 5.95 14.71 3.87
N ASP A 140 7.10 14.07 4.04
CA ASP A 140 7.92 14.26 5.24
C ASP A 140 8.79 15.52 5.16
N CYS A 141 9.02 16.13 6.32
CA CYS A 141 9.89 17.29 6.49
C CYS A 141 10.89 17.15 7.65
N TYR A 142 11.06 15.93 8.17
CA TYR A 142 11.92 15.63 9.33
C TYR A 142 13.12 14.73 8.98
N GLY A 143 13.43 14.58 7.69
CA GLY A 143 14.66 13.95 7.20
C GLY A 143 14.45 12.70 6.35
N ILE A 144 13.20 12.26 6.13
CA ILE A 144 12.88 11.16 5.21
C ILE A 144 12.70 11.74 3.81
N ASP A 145 13.52 11.27 2.86
CA ASP A 145 13.39 11.67 1.46
C ASP A 145 12.13 11.04 0.84
N MET A 146 11.09 11.85 0.64
CA MET A 146 9.81 11.44 0.06
C MET A 146 9.59 12.04 -1.34
N ALA A 147 8.68 11.42 -2.08
CA ALA A 147 8.18 12.02 -3.31
C ALA A 147 7.49 13.36 -3.05
N ASN A 148 7.54 14.26 -4.04
CA ASN A 148 6.67 15.44 -4.05
C ASN A 148 5.21 14.99 -3.92
N LEU A 149 4.35 15.83 -3.32
CA LEU A 149 2.95 15.51 -3.03
C LEU A 149 2.21 14.92 -4.24
N GLY A 150 2.35 15.55 -5.43
CA GLY A 150 1.77 15.07 -6.69
C GLY A 150 2.24 13.68 -7.15
N GLY A 151 3.36 13.20 -6.62
CA GLY A 151 3.89 11.86 -6.91
C GLY A 151 3.41 10.76 -5.97
N LEU A 152 2.70 11.09 -4.88
CA LEU A 152 2.13 10.10 -3.96
C LEU A 152 0.89 9.48 -4.58
N ILE A 153 0.83 8.14 -4.62
CA ILE A 153 -0.29 7.45 -5.26
C ILE A 153 -1.62 7.69 -4.54
N ALA A 154 -1.59 7.85 -3.20
CA ALA A 154 -2.78 8.15 -2.42
C ALA A 154 -3.33 9.55 -2.74
N PHE A 155 -2.46 10.53 -2.98
CA PHE A 155 -2.86 11.86 -3.39
C PHE A 155 -3.44 11.86 -4.81
N GLN A 156 -2.80 11.15 -5.75
CA GLN A 156 -3.34 10.98 -7.11
C GLN A 156 -4.71 10.29 -7.10
N ALA A 157 -4.89 9.27 -6.26
CA ALA A 157 -6.17 8.59 -6.08
C ALA A 157 -7.25 9.53 -5.52
N ALA A 158 -6.94 10.35 -4.53
CA ALA A 158 -7.88 11.33 -3.99
C ALA A 158 -8.27 12.38 -5.05
N LEU A 159 -7.32 12.89 -5.84
CA LEU A 159 -7.62 13.82 -6.93
C LEU A 159 -8.53 13.21 -7.99
N GLU A 160 -8.30 11.95 -8.36
CA GLU A 160 -9.15 11.26 -9.34
C GLU A 160 -10.57 11.04 -8.80
N LEU A 161 -10.70 10.65 -7.53
CA LEU A 161 -12.00 10.54 -6.86
C LEU A 161 -12.73 11.90 -6.79
N LEU A 162 -12.02 13.01 -6.53
CA LEU A 162 -12.62 14.35 -6.54
C LEU A 162 -13.18 14.69 -7.92
N LYS A 163 -12.47 14.34 -9.00
CA LYS A 163 -12.98 14.54 -10.37
C LYS A 163 -14.23 13.69 -10.63
N GLU A 164 -14.16 12.40 -10.32
CA GLU A 164 -15.28 11.46 -10.56
C GLU A 164 -16.54 11.85 -9.80
N LYS A 165 -16.40 12.42 -8.59
CA LYS A 165 -17.53 12.90 -7.79
C LYS A 165 -17.94 14.35 -8.06
N ASN A 166 -17.33 15.03 -9.05
CA ASN A 166 -17.53 16.46 -9.34
C ASN A 166 -17.25 17.39 -8.13
N LEU A 167 -16.29 17.02 -7.29
CA LEU A 167 -15.87 17.76 -6.09
C LEU A 167 -14.52 18.47 -6.26
N TYR A 168 -14.05 18.64 -7.51
CA TYR A 168 -12.71 19.19 -7.76
C TYR A 168 -12.53 20.64 -7.27
N HIS A 169 -13.62 21.39 -7.07
CA HIS A 169 -13.59 22.73 -6.46
C HIS A 169 -12.89 22.76 -5.08
N ILE A 170 -12.90 21.63 -4.35
CA ILE A 170 -12.17 21.49 -3.07
C ILE A 170 -10.66 21.74 -3.27
N VAL A 171 -10.09 21.34 -4.41
CA VAL A 171 -8.67 21.58 -4.72
C VAL A 171 -8.39 23.08 -4.79
N ASP A 172 -9.27 23.85 -5.43
CA ASP A 172 -9.13 25.30 -5.60
C ASP A 172 -9.34 26.03 -4.25
N GLU A 173 -10.30 25.57 -3.44
CA GLU A 173 -10.55 26.10 -2.09
C GLU A 173 -9.37 25.86 -1.15
N VAL A 174 -8.82 24.64 -1.15
CA VAL A 174 -7.62 24.30 -0.35
C VAL A 174 -6.44 25.14 -0.82
N TYR A 175 -6.30 25.40 -2.12
CA TYR A 175 -5.23 26.27 -2.62
C TYR A 175 -5.39 27.70 -2.09
N ALA A 176 -6.60 28.28 -2.20
CA ALA A 176 -6.88 29.62 -1.68
C ALA A 176 -6.60 29.71 -0.17
N LYS A 177 -7.04 28.72 0.62
CA LYS A 177 -6.77 28.64 2.06
C LYS A 177 -5.28 28.51 2.37
N CYS A 178 -4.54 27.68 1.63
CA CYS A 178 -3.08 27.58 1.77
C CYS A 178 -2.40 28.93 1.47
N LYS A 179 -2.84 29.62 0.41
CA LYS A 179 -2.26 30.90 -0.02
C LYS A 179 -2.47 32.02 0.98
N LEU A 180 -3.63 32.07 1.63
CA LEU A 180 -3.93 33.02 2.72
C LEU A 180 -3.01 32.86 3.93
N GLN A 181 -2.35 31.71 4.09
CA GLN A 181 -1.44 31.44 5.20
C GLN A 181 0.05 31.65 4.87
N GLU A 182 0.38 32.13 3.66
CA GLU A 182 1.78 32.22 3.18
C GLU A 182 2.66 33.11 4.07
N ASP A 183 2.10 34.22 4.57
CA ASP A 183 2.79 35.19 5.41
C ASP A 183 2.56 35.00 6.92
N LEU A 184 1.83 33.95 7.32
CA LEU A 184 1.57 33.66 8.73
C LEU A 184 2.81 33.09 9.41
N LYS A 185 2.91 33.29 10.72
CA LYS A 185 3.93 32.61 11.52
C LYS A 185 3.58 31.14 11.61
N ASP A 186 4.58 30.25 11.61
CA ASP A 186 4.38 28.80 11.61
C ASP A 186 3.37 28.31 12.65
N LYS A 187 3.34 28.93 13.85
CA LYS A 187 2.41 28.60 14.94
C LYS A 187 0.93 28.81 14.61
N GLU A 188 0.63 29.64 13.62
CA GLU A 188 -0.72 29.99 13.17
C GLU A 188 -1.12 29.19 11.92
N VAL A 189 -0.17 28.46 11.31
CA VAL A 189 -0.42 27.71 10.08
C VAL A 189 -1.13 26.39 10.38
N VAL A 190 -2.26 26.19 9.70
CA VAL A 190 -3.08 24.97 9.73
C VAL A 190 -2.91 24.19 8.43
N ASN A 191 -2.81 22.86 8.53
CA ASN A 191 -2.76 21.98 7.37
C ASN A 191 -4.14 21.79 6.71
N PHE A 192 -4.40 22.53 5.63
CA PHE A 192 -5.65 22.40 4.87
C PHE A 192 -5.63 21.28 3.83
N VAL A 193 -4.47 20.67 3.56
CA VAL A 193 -4.36 19.55 2.60
C VAL A 193 -5.14 18.32 3.09
N THR A 194 -5.43 18.23 4.39
CA THR A 194 -6.33 17.22 4.96
C THR A 194 -7.73 17.22 4.34
N GLU A 195 -8.22 18.38 3.90
CA GLU A 195 -9.54 18.52 3.28
C GLU A 195 -9.65 17.81 1.93
N ILE A 196 -8.53 17.58 1.22
CA ILE A 196 -8.49 16.79 -0.02
C ILE A 196 -8.97 15.36 0.21
N TYR A 197 -8.71 14.80 1.40
CA TYR A 197 -9.04 13.43 1.75
C TYR A 197 -10.35 13.30 2.53
N ALA A 198 -10.84 14.39 3.14
CA ALA A 198 -12.03 14.38 4.01
C ALA A 198 -13.32 13.81 3.38
N PRO A 199 -13.60 13.99 2.06
CA PRO A 199 -14.80 13.44 1.43
C PRO A 199 -14.81 11.91 1.22
N PHE A 200 -13.72 11.21 1.57
CA PHE A 200 -13.53 9.80 1.21
C PHE A 200 -13.27 8.91 2.41
N HIS A 201 -13.86 7.73 2.40
CA HIS A 201 -13.43 6.65 3.28
C HIS A 201 -12.06 6.12 2.83
N GLN A 202 -11.27 5.62 3.80
CA GLN A 202 -9.95 5.04 3.52
C GLN A 202 -10.02 3.92 2.47
N GLN A 203 -11.08 3.11 2.49
CA GLN A 203 -11.27 2.03 1.53
C GLN A 203 -11.50 2.54 0.10
N GLU A 204 -12.22 3.65 -0.09
CA GLU A 204 -12.44 4.24 -1.42
C GLU A 204 -11.11 4.67 -2.04
N ILE A 205 -10.22 5.26 -1.25
CA ILE A 205 -8.86 5.62 -1.68
C ILE A 205 -8.07 4.34 -2.01
N SER A 206 -8.12 3.31 -1.17
CA SER A 206 -7.43 2.04 -1.44
C SER A 206 -7.89 1.39 -2.74
N ASP A 207 -9.21 1.38 -2.99
CA ASP A 207 -9.80 0.81 -4.20
C ASP A 207 -9.42 1.63 -5.44
N LYS A 208 -9.39 2.97 -5.31
CA LYS A 208 -8.91 3.83 -6.39
C LYS A 208 -7.42 3.62 -6.68
N ILE A 209 -6.58 3.46 -5.66
CA ILE A 209 -5.17 3.11 -5.84
C ILE A 209 -5.06 1.77 -6.60
N ALA A 210 -5.84 0.76 -6.22
CA ALA A 210 -5.85 -0.53 -6.92
C ALA A 210 -6.21 -0.35 -8.40
N GLN A 211 -7.22 0.48 -8.72
CA GLN A 211 -7.59 0.81 -10.10
C GLN A 211 -6.46 1.53 -10.85
N LEU A 212 -5.84 2.56 -10.26
CA LEU A 212 -4.76 3.34 -10.90
C LEU A 212 -3.49 2.51 -11.18
N LEU A 213 -3.23 1.50 -10.35
CA LEU A 213 -2.09 0.59 -10.50
C LEU A 213 -2.39 -0.60 -11.42
N SER A 214 -3.67 -0.89 -11.68
CA SER A 214 -4.11 -1.95 -12.59
C SER A 214 -4.05 -1.48 -14.03
N LEU A 215 -3.04 -1.95 -14.77
CA LEU A 215 -2.94 -1.70 -16.21
C LEU A 215 -3.98 -2.55 -16.98
N PRO A 216 -4.47 -2.08 -18.16
CA PRO A 216 -5.47 -2.81 -18.95
C PRO A 216 -5.05 -4.23 -19.37
N GLU A 217 -3.74 -4.50 -19.39
CA GLU A 217 -3.17 -5.81 -19.72
C GLU A 217 -3.26 -6.83 -18.58
N ILE A 218 -3.50 -6.39 -17.33
CA ILE A 218 -3.61 -7.26 -16.15
C ILE A 218 -4.98 -7.94 -16.16
N LYS A 219 -4.99 -9.27 -16.15
CA LYS A 219 -6.23 -10.07 -16.19
C LYS A 219 -6.80 -10.35 -14.82
N ALA A 220 -5.94 -10.57 -13.83
CA ALA A 220 -6.35 -10.84 -12.46
C ALA A 220 -7.02 -9.61 -11.82
N GLN A 221 -8.03 -9.84 -10.98
CA GLN A 221 -8.55 -8.76 -10.15
C GLN A 221 -7.47 -8.28 -9.17
N VAL A 222 -7.17 -6.99 -9.15
CA VAL A 222 -6.23 -6.41 -8.18
C VAL A 222 -6.99 -5.78 -7.01
N LYS A 223 -6.54 -6.08 -5.79
CA LYS A 223 -7.00 -5.42 -4.55
C LYS A 223 -5.79 -4.96 -3.76
N ILE A 224 -5.95 -3.87 -3.01
CA ILE A 224 -4.90 -3.36 -2.13
C ILE A 224 -5.49 -3.14 -0.75
N ILE A 225 -4.80 -3.66 0.26
CA ILE A 225 -5.11 -3.51 1.67
C ILE A 225 -3.96 -2.74 2.30
N PHE A 226 -4.27 -1.65 3.00
CA PHE A 226 -3.31 -0.90 3.78
C PHE A 226 -3.51 -1.18 5.26
N GLN A 227 -2.44 -1.23 6.04
CA GLN A 227 -2.53 -1.18 7.49
C GLN A 227 -3.26 0.11 7.90
N THR A 228 -4.11 0.06 8.94
CA THR A 228 -4.72 1.28 9.47
C THR A 228 -3.74 2.01 10.39
N VAL A 229 -3.87 3.33 10.52
CA VAL A 229 -3.06 4.11 11.49
C VAL A 229 -3.28 3.61 12.92
N LYS A 230 -4.53 3.21 13.24
CA LYS A 230 -4.87 2.61 14.53
C LYS A 230 -4.08 1.33 14.77
N ASP A 231 -4.04 0.42 13.81
CA ASP A 231 -3.32 -0.86 13.95
C ASP A 231 -1.80 -0.64 13.96
N LEU A 232 -1.30 0.38 13.25
CA LEU A 232 0.10 0.80 13.34
C LEU A 232 0.45 1.21 14.78
N HIS A 233 -0.39 1.99 15.45
CA HIS A 233 -0.16 2.37 16.85
C HIS A 233 -0.26 1.21 17.83
N ILE A 234 -1.09 0.20 17.54
CA ILE A 234 -1.11 -1.05 18.32
C ILE A 234 0.20 -1.81 18.14
N ALA A 235 0.73 -1.89 16.92
CA ALA A 235 1.98 -2.57 16.61
C ALA A 235 3.21 -1.82 17.15
N CYS A 236 3.18 -0.49 17.15
CA CYS A 236 4.30 0.39 17.50
C CYS A 236 3.94 1.35 18.65
N PRO A 237 3.59 0.88 19.86
CA PRO A 237 3.03 1.72 20.92
C PRO A 237 4.01 2.77 21.49
N LYS A 238 5.32 2.60 21.24
CA LYS A 238 6.37 3.54 21.69
C LYS A 238 6.82 4.51 20.59
N ASN A 239 6.34 4.33 19.36
CA ASN A 239 6.76 5.11 18.18
C ASN A 239 5.50 5.57 17.43
N LEU A 240 4.93 6.70 17.87
CA LEU A 240 3.62 7.20 17.43
C LEU A 240 3.69 8.22 16.27
N GLY A 241 4.81 8.27 15.56
CA GLY A 241 4.98 9.20 14.44
C GLY A 241 4.14 8.78 13.24
N ASP A 242 3.10 9.55 12.91
CA ASP A 242 2.14 9.20 11.86
C ASP A 242 1.77 10.36 10.90
N TRP A 243 2.46 11.50 11.01
CA TRP A 243 2.11 12.75 10.33
C TRP A 243 1.99 12.64 8.80
N TYR A 244 2.79 11.79 8.15
CA TYR A 244 2.72 11.58 6.70
C TYR A 244 1.57 10.65 6.27
N PHE A 245 0.87 10.03 7.22
CA PHE A 245 -0.38 9.30 7.02
C PHE A 245 -1.61 10.14 7.41
N THR A 246 -1.53 10.89 8.51
CA THR A 246 -2.66 11.61 9.12
C THR A 246 -2.74 13.07 8.69
N GLY A 247 -1.59 13.71 8.44
CA GLY A 247 -1.47 15.14 8.23
C GLY A 247 -1.31 15.92 9.53
N ASP A 248 -1.22 15.24 10.68
CA ASP A 248 -1.00 15.82 12.00
C ASP A 248 0.49 15.97 12.26
N TYR A 249 1.07 17.09 11.83
CA TYR A 249 2.51 17.32 11.97
C TYR A 249 2.87 17.68 13.43
N PRO A 250 3.91 17.05 14.02
CA PRO A 250 4.32 17.32 15.40
C PRO A 250 4.93 18.70 15.62
N THR A 251 5.25 19.44 14.55
CA THR A 251 5.78 20.81 14.63
C THR A 251 4.97 21.76 13.74
N PRO A 252 4.83 23.03 14.15
CA PRO A 252 4.14 24.03 13.34
C PRO A 252 4.76 24.23 11.95
N GLY A 253 6.10 24.07 11.84
CA GLY A 253 6.80 24.13 10.55
C GLY A 253 6.36 23.06 9.56
N GLY A 254 5.91 21.88 10.05
CA GLY A 254 5.38 20.82 9.19
C GLY A 254 4.12 21.21 8.44
N ASN A 255 3.20 21.94 9.10
CA ASN A 255 1.98 22.47 8.46
C ASN A 255 2.31 23.45 7.33
N ARG A 256 3.34 24.30 7.51
CA ARG A 256 3.83 25.18 6.45
C ARG A 256 4.39 24.37 5.27
N VAL A 257 5.18 23.33 5.54
CA VAL A 257 5.79 22.51 4.49
C VAL A 257 4.73 21.79 3.65
N VAL A 258 3.71 21.18 4.27
CA VAL A 258 2.65 20.48 3.53
C VAL A 258 1.79 21.44 2.70
N ASN A 259 1.45 22.61 3.24
CA ASN A 259 0.72 23.65 2.48
C ASN A 259 1.56 24.15 1.30
N LYS A 260 2.86 24.38 1.50
CA LYS A 260 3.78 24.79 0.43
C LYS A 260 3.95 23.69 -0.62
N ALA A 261 4.01 22.42 -0.22
CA ALA A 261 4.05 21.29 -1.15
C ALA A 261 2.78 21.22 -2.01
N PHE A 262 1.61 21.51 -1.42
CA PHE A 262 0.36 21.58 -2.17
C PHE A 262 0.31 22.78 -3.12
N MET A 263 0.73 23.97 -2.69
CA MET A 263 0.83 25.12 -3.59
C MET A 263 1.80 24.87 -4.75
N ASN A 264 2.97 24.25 -4.50
CA ASN A 264 3.89 23.86 -5.56
C ASN A 264 3.26 22.90 -6.55
N PHE A 265 2.51 21.90 -6.06
CA PHE A 265 1.75 20.98 -6.92
C PHE A 265 0.73 21.73 -7.78
N TYR A 266 -0.09 22.58 -7.16
CA TYR A 266 -1.15 23.34 -7.84
C TYR A 266 -0.59 24.28 -8.92
N GLU A 267 0.52 24.94 -8.63
CA GLU A 267 1.20 25.88 -9.53
C GLU A 267 2.11 25.21 -10.56
N GLY A 268 2.19 23.87 -10.58
CA GLY A 268 3.03 23.11 -11.50
C GLY A 268 4.54 23.26 -11.25
N LYS A 269 4.94 23.69 -10.04
CA LYS A 269 6.35 23.88 -9.66
C LYS A 269 6.96 22.56 -9.19
N ASN A 270 8.06 22.15 -9.81
CA ASN A 270 8.83 20.98 -9.39
C ASN A 270 9.86 21.30 -8.29
N ALA A 271 9.45 22.05 -7.27
CA ALA A 271 10.29 22.50 -6.16
C ALA A 271 10.01 21.72 -4.88
N ARG A 272 11.04 21.48 -4.06
CA ARG A 272 10.87 20.98 -2.70
C ARG A 272 10.19 22.06 -1.83
N ALA A 273 9.44 21.61 -0.83
CA ALA A 273 8.66 22.48 0.04
C ALA A 273 9.43 22.93 1.30
N TYR A 274 10.64 22.40 1.50
CA TYR A 274 11.59 22.75 2.54
C TYR A 274 12.91 23.21 1.94
#